data_AF-A0A7X6A3T9-F1
#
_entry.id   AF-A0A7X6A3T9-F1
#
_cell.length_a   1.000
_cell.length_b   1.000
_cell.length_c   1.000
_cell.angle_alpha   90.00
_cell.angle_beta   90.00
_cell.angle_gamma   90.00
#
_symmetry.space_group_name_H-M   'P 1'
#
loop_
_entity.id
_entity.type
_entity.pdbx_description
1 polymer ?
#
loop_
_entity_poly.entity_id
_entity_poly.type
_entity_poly.pdbx_seq_one_letter_code
_entity_poly.pdbx_strand_id
1 'polypeptide(L)'
;MHDEALGRWQRGWSAARGWNDWQCVDDVIVVRIGEPRRRVEYIATRAHATAAAHLALTDCNPPGTSWLTIATPDPHRLAAELRPLEFVRTEWLMTVRLADQASHPVPPSPEPS
;
A
#
# COMPACT_ATOMS: atom_id res chain seq x y z
N MET A 1 -6.77 -9.60 10.24
CA MET A 1 -6.10 -10.62 9.42
C MET A 1 -5.60 -9.86 8.21
N HIS A 2 -4.30 -9.60 8.13
CA HIS A 2 -3.74 -8.82 7.03
C HIS A 2 -4.10 -9.47 5.69
N ASP A 3 -4.51 -8.64 4.73
CA ASP A 3 -4.72 -9.09 3.37
C ASP A 3 -3.36 -9.55 2.80
N GLU A 4 -3.14 -10.88 2.81
CA GLU A 4 -1.87 -11.52 2.50
C GLU A 4 -1.34 -11.08 1.12
N ALA A 5 -2.26 -10.83 0.19
CA ALA A 5 -1.94 -10.39 -1.15
C ALA A 5 -1.47 -8.94 -1.20
N LEU A 6 -2.13 -8.03 -0.47
CA LEU A 6 -1.67 -6.64 -0.34
C LEU A 6 -0.27 -6.60 0.27
N GLY A 7 -0.03 -7.43 1.29
CA GLY A 7 1.30 -7.57 1.89
C GLY A 7 2.35 -8.12 0.91
N ARG A 8 2.01 -9.15 0.10
CA ARG A 8 2.92 -9.67 -0.93
C ARG A 8 3.22 -8.63 -2.01
N TRP A 9 2.20 -7.93 -2.49
CA TRP A 9 2.36 -6.85 -3.48
C TRP A 9 3.26 -5.75 -2.92
N GLN A 10 2.99 -5.28 -1.69
CA GLN A 10 3.78 -4.23 -1.06
C GLN A 10 5.25 -4.66 -0.92
N ARG A 11 5.53 -5.87 -0.46
CA ARG A 11 6.91 -6.39 -0.35
C ARG A 11 7.61 -6.43 -1.71
N GLY A 12 6.95 -6.91 -2.75
CA GLY A 12 7.52 -6.93 -4.11
C GLY A 12 7.77 -5.52 -4.66
N TRP A 13 6.82 -4.62 -4.44
CA TRP A 13 6.91 -3.23 -4.89
C TRP A 13 8.01 -2.44 -4.16
N SER A 14 8.17 -2.67 -2.86
CA SER A 14 9.25 -2.15 -2.02
C SER A 14 10.61 -2.70 -2.44
N ALA A 15 10.73 -4.01 -2.63
CA ALA A 15 11.97 -4.66 -3.06
C ALA A 15 12.46 -4.14 -4.42
N ALA A 16 11.55 -3.94 -5.38
CA ALA A 16 11.87 -3.39 -6.70
C ALA A 16 12.42 -1.95 -6.64
N ARG A 17 12.21 -1.23 -5.53
CA ARG A 17 12.64 0.16 -5.34
C ARG A 17 13.70 0.34 -4.23
N GLY A 18 14.10 -0.75 -3.57
CA GLY A 18 15.02 -0.70 -2.44
C GLY A 18 14.43 -0.05 -1.17
N TRP A 19 13.10 -0.01 -1.03
CA TRP A 19 12.44 0.57 0.15
C TRP A 19 12.26 -0.47 1.24
N ASN A 20 13.16 -0.47 2.22
CA ASN A 20 13.23 -1.51 3.23
C ASN A 20 12.65 -1.09 4.60
N ASP A 21 12.37 0.20 4.79
CA ASP A 21 11.78 0.73 6.02
C ASP A 21 10.25 0.73 5.91
N TRP A 22 9.63 -0.30 6.47
CA TRP A 22 8.18 -0.41 6.55
C TRP A 22 7.72 -1.05 7.86
N GLN A 23 6.51 -0.69 8.26
CA GLN A 23 5.83 -1.24 9.44
C GLN A 23 4.33 -1.40 9.17
N CYS A 24 3.66 -2.18 10.01
CA CYS A 24 2.20 -2.21 10.04
C CYS A 24 1.69 -1.51 11.30
N VAL A 25 0.74 -0.59 11.14
CA VAL A 25 0.02 0.10 12.21
C VAL A 25 -1.47 0.06 11.86
N ASP A 26 -2.32 -0.50 12.73
CA ASP A 26 -3.79 -0.56 12.54
C ASP A 26 -4.23 -1.12 11.16
N ASP A 27 -3.59 -2.20 10.71
CA ASP A 27 -3.80 -2.82 9.39
C ASP A 27 -3.48 -1.88 8.19
N VAL A 28 -2.70 -0.82 8.44
CA VAL A 28 -2.10 0.06 7.43
C VAL A 28 -0.61 -0.23 7.35
N ILE A 29 -0.11 -0.52 6.14
CA ILE A 29 1.32 -0.67 5.89
C ILE A 29 1.90 0.72 5.64
N VAL A 30 2.82 1.16 6.50
CA VAL A 30 3.51 2.44 6.40
C VAL A 30 4.91 2.20 5.86
N VAL A 31 5.23 2.74 4.69
CA VAL A 31 6.54 2.65 4.05
C VAL A 31 7.23 4.01 4.12
N ARG A 32 8.39 4.08 4.78
CA ARG A 32 9.22 5.28 4.82
C ARG A 32 10.17 5.25 3.61
N ILE A 33 9.95 6.19 2.70
CA ILE A 33 10.63 6.26 1.39
C ILE A 33 11.77 7.29 1.43
N GLY A 34 11.59 8.41 2.13
CA GLY A 34 12.62 9.44 2.30
C GLY A 34 12.88 10.33 1.08
N GLU A 35 12.12 10.19 -0.01
CA GLU A 35 12.26 11.03 -1.20
C GLU A 35 11.65 12.43 -0.99
N PRO A 36 12.17 13.50 -1.63
CA PRO A 36 11.71 14.87 -1.42
C PRO A 36 10.21 15.09 -1.65
N ARG A 37 9.61 14.36 -2.60
CA ARG A 37 8.18 14.47 -2.98
C ARG A 37 7.33 13.28 -2.53
N ARG A 38 7.94 12.30 -1.87
CA ARG A 38 7.31 11.05 -1.43
C ARG A 38 8.09 10.52 -0.24
N ARG A 39 7.86 11.13 0.93
CA ARG A 39 8.59 10.75 2.15
C ARG A 39 8.02 9.48 2.76
N VAL A 40 6.71 9.32 2.70
CA VAL A 40 5.99 8.23 3.35
C VAL A 40 4.81 7.81 2.50
N GLU A 41 4.53 6.51 2.48
CA GLU A 41 3.34 5.95 1.87
C GLU A 41 2.55 5.06 2.82
N TYR A 42 1.25 5.30 2.88
CA TYR A 42 0.28 4.57 3.69
C TYR A 42 -0.53 3.68 2.76
N ILE A 43 -0.35 2.36 2.88
CA ILE A 43 -0.93 1.36 2.00
C ILE A 43 -1.97 0.58 2.80
N ALA A 44 -3.20 0.52 2.30
CA ALA A 44 -4.30 -0.12 3.00
C ALA A 44 -5.33 -0.71 2.03
N THR A 45 -6.20 -1.60 2.53
CA THR A 45 -7.43 -1.93 1.82
C THR A 45 -8.47 -0.85 2.06
N ARG A 46 -9.55 -0.84 1.26
CA ARG A 46 -10.68 0.09 1.44
C ARG A 46 -11.22 0.11 2.87
N ALA A 47 -11.26 -1.04 3.56
CA ALA A 47 -11.77 -1.15 4.93
C ALA A 47 -10.97 -0.28 5.92
N HIS A 48 -9.68 -0.03 5.64
CA HIS A 48 -8.77 0.74 6.49
C HIS A 48 -8.37 2.09 5.86
N ALA A 49 -9.09 2.56 4.84
CA ALA A 49 -8.76 3.82 4.16
C ALA A 49 -8.82 5.04 5.09
N THR A 50 -9.80 5.09 5.99
CA THR A 50 -9.91 6.16 6.99
C THR A 50 -8.76 6.12 7.99
N ALA A 51 -8.34 4.93 8.42
CA ALA A 51 -7.18 4.78 9.32
C ALA A 51 -5.88 5.25 8.62
N ALA A 52 -5.69 4.87 7.36
CA ALA A 52 -4.54 5.32 6.56
C ALA A 52 -4.52 6.85 6.38
N ALA A 53 -5.68 7.45 6.11
CA ALA A 53 -5.81 8.91 6.03
C ALA A 53 -5.53 9.60 7.37
N HIS A 54 -6.00 9.02 8.48
CA HIS A 54 -5.73 9.55 9.80
C HIS A 54 -4.23 9.52 10.12
N LEU A 55 -3.56 8.37 9.92
CA LEU A 55 -2.10 8.24 10.11
C LEU A 55 -1.32 9.24 9.25
N ALA A 56 -1.72 9.39 7.98
CA ALA A 56 -1.07 10.33 7.05
C ALA A 56 -1.15 11.78 7.52
N LEU A 57 -2.25 12.16 8.18
CA LEU A 57 -2.47 13.49 8.75
C LEU A 57 -1.74 13.68 10.08
N THR A 58 -1.61 12.63 10.91
CA THR A 58 -0.99 12.72 12.24
C THR A 58 0.54 12.66 12.21
N ASP A 59 1.15 12.02 11.20
CA ASP A 59 2.60 11.84 11.12
C ASP A 59 3.40 13.13 10.84
N CYS A 60 2.74 14.29 10.80
CA CYS A 60 3.34 15.63 10.67
C CYS A 60 4.38 15.78 9.54
N ASN A 61 4.25 15.00 8.46
CA ASN A 61 5.12 15.14 7.29
C ASN A 61 4.82 16.47 6.55
N PRO A 62 5.81 17.06 5.85
CA PRO A 62 5.56 18.23 5.01
C PRO A 62 4.39 18.00 4.04
N PRO A 63 3.55 19.03 3.79
CA PRO A 63 2.45 18.92 2.83
C PRO A 63 2.92 18.39 1.48
N GLY A 64 2.13 17.48 0.89
CA GLY A 64 2.44 16.86 -0.41
C GLY A 64 3.52 15.77 -0.36
N THR A 65 4.00 15.36 0.82
CA THR A 65 5.00 14.28 0.95
C THR A 65 4.45 12.95 1.49
N SER A 66 3.24 12.96 2.05
CA SER A 66 2.48 11.76 2.44
C SER A 66 1.62 11.26 1.27
N TRP A 67 1.75 9.98 0.93
CA TRP A 67 1.00 9.34 -0.14
C TRP A 67 0.08 8.25 0.42
N LEU A 68 -1.13 8.12 -0.14
CA LEU A 68 -2.05 7.04 0.20
C LEU A 68 -2.23 6.13 -1.01
N THR A 69 -2.06 4.82 -0.81
CA THR A 69 -2.35 3.79 -1.80
C THR A 69 -3.39 2.84 -1.22
N ILE A 70 -4.60 2.90 -1.78
CA ILE A 70 -5.73 2.14 -1.26
C ILE A 70 -6.17 1.08 -2.27
N ALA A 71 -6.11 -0.19 -1.87
CA ALA A 71 -6.67 -1.29 -2.63
C ALA A 71 -8.21 -1.26 -2.55
N THR A 72 -8.87 -1.04 -3.70
CA THR A 72 -10.32 -0.98 -3.79
C THR A 72 -10.80 -1.59 -5.12
N PRO A 73 -11.91 -2.34 -5.13
CA PRO A 73 -12.56 -2.76 -6.38
C PRO A 73 -13.36 -1.62 -7.04
N ASP A 74 -13.55 -0.49 -6.34
CA ASP A 74 -14.34 0.65 -6.80
C ASP A 74 -13.61 1.96 -6.43
N PRO A 75 -12.73 2.46 -7.31
CA PRO A 75 -11.94 3.66 -7.08
C PRO A 75 -12.77 4.95 -7.11
N HIS A 76 -13.86 4.98 -7.87
CA HIS A 76 -14.71 6.18 -7.99
C HIS A 76 -15.43 6.49 -6.68
N ARG A 77 -16.01 5.47 -6.04
CA ARG A 77 -16.67 5.65 -4.75
C ARG A 77 -15.67 5.99 -3.65
N LEU A 78 -14.48 5.38 -3.67
CA LEU A 78 -13.42 5.73 -2.72
C LEU A 78 -13.00 7.19 -2.84
N ALA A 79 -12.81 7.69 -4.07
CA ALA A 79 -12.43 9.09 -4.30
C ALA A 79 -13.49 10.09 -3.80
N ALA A 80 -14.78 9.71 -3.85
CA ALA A 80 -15.86 10.50 -3.26
C ALA A 80 -15.83 10.52 -1.72
N GLU A 81 -15.50 9.38 -1.10
CA GLU A 81 -15.44 9.19 0.36
C GLU A 81 -14.22 9.88 1.00
N LEU A 82 -13.11 10.00 0.27
CA LEU A 82 -11.84 10.53 0.79
C LEU A 82 -11.61 12.03 0.55
N ARG A 83 -12.66 12.80 0.19
CA ARG A 83 -12.52 14.27 0.08
C ARG A 83 -12.09 14.87 1.44
N PRO A 84 -11.11 15.81 1.46
CA PRO A 84 -10.58 16.58 0.34
C PRO A 84 -9.25 16.06 -0.26
N LEU A 85 -8.85 14.80 -0.05
CA LEU A 85 -7.58 14.30 -0.59
C LEU A 85 -7.53 14.43 -2.12
N GLU A 86 -6.39 14.92 -2.63
CA GLU A 86 -6.16 15.04 -4.05
C GLU A 86 -5.95 13.66 -4.67
N PHE A 87 -6.81 13.31 -5.64
CA PHE A 87 -6.68 12.07 -6.37
C PHE A 87 -5.64 12.22 -7.48
N VAL A 88 -4.46 11.63 -7.28
CA VAL A 88 -3.33 11.77 -8.21
C VAL A 88 -3.40 10.78 -9.37
N ARG A 89 -3.76 9.51 -9.11
CA ARG A 89 -3.78 8.45 -10.15
C ARG A 89 -4.46 7.16 -9.68
N THR A 90 -4.92 6.37 -10.65
CA THR A 90 -5.24 4.94 -10.47
C THR A 90 -4.04 4.10 -10.92
N GLU A 91 -3.58 3.18 -10.08
CA GLU A 91 -2.66 2.12 -10.49
C GLU A 91 -3.36 0.76 -10.39
N TRP A 92 -3.16 -0.09 -11.40
CA TRP A 92 -3.58 -1.47 -11.32
C TRP A 92 -2.56 -2.23 -10.48
N LEU A 93 -2.95 -2.57 -9.25
CA LEU A 93 -2.14 -3.47 -8.40
C LEU A 93 -1.92 -4.81 -9.11
N MET A 94 -2.94 -5.28 -9.83
CA MET A 94 -2.91 -6.47 -10.67
C MET A 94 -3.81 -6.28 -11.91
N THR A 95 -3.44 -6.94 -13.03
CA THR A 95 -4.25 -6.99 -14.27
C THR A 95 -5.35 -8.05 -14.22
N VAL A 96 -5.30 -8.94 -13.23
CA VAL A 96 -6.27 -10.00 -12.94
C VAL A 96 -6.83 -9.76 -11.54
N ARG A 97 -8.11 -10.06 -11.31
CA ARG A 97 -8.65 -9.96 -9.94
C ARG A 97 -7.89 -10.93 -9.04
N LEU A 98 -7.66 -10.53 -7.80
CA LEU A 98 -6.91 -11.35 -6.87
C LEU A 98 -7.53 -12.73 -6.61
N ALA A 99 -8.86 -12.82 -6.56
CA ALA A 99 -9.59 -14.09 -6.46
C ALA A 99 -9.38 -15.02 -7.67
N ASP A 100 -8.95 -14.47 -8.81
CA ASP A 100 -8.77 -15.17 -10.08
C ASP A 100 -7.29 -15.50 -10.34
N GLN A 101 -6.37 -15.13 -9.43
CA GLN A 101 -4.95 -15.40 -9.60
C GLN A 101 -4.61 -16.84 -9.19
N ALA A 102 -3.97 -17.59 -10.10
CA ALA A 102 -3.51 -18.95 -9.81
C ALA A 102 -2.55 -18.95 -8.61
N SER A 103 -2.87 -19.75 -7.59
CA SER A 103 -1.96 -20.01 -6.48
C SER A 103 -0.88 -20.97 -6.95
N HIS A 104 0.38 -20.54 -6.89
CA HIS A 104 1.53 -21.38 -7.17
C HIS A 104 2.26 -21.71 -5.86
N PRO A 105 2.68 -22.97 -5.65
CA PRO A 105 3.47 -23.32 -4.48
C PRO A 105 4.78 -22.54 -4.46
N VAL A 106 5.16 -22.07 -3.27
CA VAL A 106 6.46 -21.41 -3.06
C VAL A 106 7.56 -22.44 -3.32
N PRO A 107 8.58 -22.14 -4.16
CA PRO A 107 9.72 -23.03 -4.34
C PRO A 107 10.39 -23.31 -2.99
N PRO A 108 10.88 -24.55 -2.75
CA PRO A 108 11.62 -24.84 -1.54
C PRO A 108 12.84 -23.92 -1.44
N SER A 109 13.14 -23.46 -0.23
CA SER A 109 14.33 -22.64 0.03
C SER A 109 15.57 -23.46 -0.33
N PRO A 110 16.58 -22.89 -1.01
CA PRO A 110 17.81 -23.62 -1.29
C PRO A 110 18.45 -24.04 0.03
N GLU A 111 18.80 -25.32 0.15
CA GLU A 111 19.51 -25.84 1.33
C GLU A 111 20.88 -25.16 1.43
N PRO A 112 21.32 -24.77 2.64
CA PRO A 112 22.66 -24.22 2.83
C PRO A 112 23.70 -25.26 2.44
N SER A 113 24.64 -24.88 1.57
CA SER A 113 25.81 -25.67 1.19
C SER A 113 26.89 -25.67 2.26
#